data_AF-A0A4Q8TWQ5-F1
#
_entry.id   AF-A0A4Q8TWQ5-F1
#
_cell.length_a   1.000
_cell.length_b   1.000
_cell.length_c   1.000
_cell.angle_alpha   90.00
_cell.angle_beta   90.00
_cell.angle_gamma   90.00
#
_symmetry.space_group_name_H-M   'P 1'
#
loop_
_entity.id
_entity.type
_entity.pdbx_description
1 polymer ?
#
loop_
_entity_poly.entity_id
_entity_poly.type
_entity_poly.pdbx_seq_one_letter_code
_entity_poly.pdbx_strand_id
1 'polypeptide(L)' 'MMKKETIDLKCLEEDEKLKYEIAEELGLLDKVMESGWKSLSSKETGRIGGLITKRRREEKQKNENKK' A
#
# COMPACT_ATOMS: atom_id res chain seq x y z
N MET A 1 -6.40 -25.75 1.00
CA MET A 1 -5.61 -24.90 0.08
C MET A 1 -6.02 -23.45 0.29
N MET A 2 -5.21 -22.64 0.97
CA MET A 2 -5.41 -21.19 1.02
C MET A 2 -4.18 -20.55 0.39
N LYS A 3 -4.32 -20.15 -0.88
CA LYS A 3 -3.33 -19.28 -1.53
C LYS A 3 -3.44 -17.92 -0.85
N LYS A 4 -2.64 -17.71 0.18
CA LYS A 4 -2.33 -16.36 0.66
C LYS A 4 -1.44 -15.77 -0.43
N GLU A 5 -2.03 -14.94 -1.29
CA GLU A 5 -1.26 -14.06 -2.18
C GLU A 5 -0.38 -13.18 -1.29
N THR A 6 0.85 -13.63 -1.10
CA THR A 6 1.92 -12.88 -0.47
C THR A 6 2.30 -11.79 -1.44
N ILE A 7 1.81 -10.58 -1.17
CA ILE A 7 2.08 -9.36 -1.92
C ILE A 7 3.59 -9.23 -2.09
N ASP A 8 4.04 -9.22 -3.34
CA ASP A 8 5.44 -9.20 -3.77
C ASP A 8 6.23 -8.02 -3.14
N LEU A 9 7.17 -8.38 -2.28
CA LEU A 9 8.08 -7.49 -1.53
C LEU A 9 9.20 -6.84 -2.35
N LYS A 10 9.16 -6.85 -3.69
CA LYS A 10 10.32 -6.49 -4.53
C LYS A 10 10.40 -5.00 -4.95
N CYS A 11 9.61 -4.11 -4.34
CA CYS A 11 9.46 -2.72 -4.80
C CYS A 11 9.42 -1.69 -3.67
N LEU A 12 10.32 -1.80 -2.71
CA LEU A 12 10.29 -0.92 -1.55
C LEU A 12 11.39 0.14 -1.65
N GLU A 13 10.97 1.39 -1.83
CA GLU A 13 11.57 2.57 -1.18
C GLU A 13 10.64 3.81 -1.18
N GLU A 14 9.58 3.87 -1.99
CA GLU A 14 8.55 4.93 -1.90
C GLU A 14 7.21 4.44 -1.34
N ASP A 15 6.92 3.17 -1.59
CA ASP A 15 5.68 2.48 -1.24
C ASP A 15 5.41 2.49 0.27
N GLU A 16 6.45 2.38 1.10
CA GLU A 16 6.31 2.32 2.55
C GLU A 16 5.90 3.66 3.15
N LYS A 17 6.48 4.77 2.68
CA LYS A 17 6.10 6.11 3.12
C LYS A 17 4.64 6.42 2.79
N LEU A 18 4.23 6.09 1.56
CA LEU A 18 2.85 6.21 1.10
C LEU A 18 1.88 5.35 1.91
N LYS A 19 2.29 4.14 2.32
CA LYS A 19 1.47 3.29 3.21
C LYS A 19 1.15 4.01 4.51
N TYR A 20 2.16 4.57 5.18
CA TYR A 20 1.97 5.29 6.43
C TYR A 20 1.15 6.56 6.25
N GLU A 21 1.38 7.35 5.19
CA GLU A 21 0.54 8.52 4.86
C GLU A 21 -0.93 8.15 4.67
N ILE A 22 -1.23 7.10 3.90
CA ILE A 22 -2.62 6.67 3.69
C ILE A 22 -3.21 6.09 4.98
N ALA A 23 -2.42 5.37 5.79
CA ALA A 23 -2.87 4.91 7.08
C ALA A 23 -3.20 6.09 8.02
N GLU A 24 -2.44 7.17 7.97
CA GLU A 24 -2.72 8.42 8.70
C GLU A 24 -4.03 9.06 8.22
N GLU A 25 -4.21 9.22 6.91
CA GLU A 25 -5.45 9.76 6.32
C GLU A 25 -6.69 8.91 6.68
N LEU A 26 -6.51 7.59 6.82
CA LEU A 26 -7.57 6.67 7.20
C LEU A 26 -7.78 6.56 8.73
N GLY A 27 -6.95 7.21 9.55
CA GLY A 27 -6.99 7.08 11.02
C GLY A 27 -6.58 5.69 11.52
N LEU A 28 -5.82 4.95 10.71
CA LEU A 28 -5.29 3.62 11.01
C LEU A 28 -3.81 3.64 11.40
N LEU A 29 -3.16 4.81 11.34
CA LEU A 29 -1.73 4.95 11.63
C LEU A 29 -1.38 4.44 13.03
N ASP A 30 -2.09 4.89 14.06
CA ASP A 30 -1.84 4.45 15.45
C ASP A 30 -1.92 2.93 15.58
N LYS A 31 -2.93 2.33 14.96
CA LYS A 31 -3.15 0.87 14.99
C LYS A 31 -2.07 0.11 14.23
N VAL A 32 -1.60 0.65 13.11
CA VAL A 32 -0.48 0.08 12.35
C VAL A 32 0.83 0.23 13.12
N MET A 33 1.05 1.36 13.79
CA MET A 33 2.25 1.61 14.58
C MET A 33 2.29 0.70 15.82
N GLU A 34 1.15 0.48 16.47
CA GLU A 34 1.04 -0.32 17.69
C GLU A 34 0.96 -1.83 17.39
N SER A 35 0.09 -2.25 16.48
CA SER A 35 -0.20 -3.66 16.22
C SER A 35 0.35 -4.20 14.89
N GLY A 36 0.88 -3.33 14.03
CA GLY A 36 1.39 -3.68 12.71
C GLY A 36 0.28 -3.86 11.66
N TRP A 37 0.70 -3.88 10.39
CA TRP A 37 -0.18 -4.11 9.23
C TRP A 37 -1.01 -5.40 9.30
N LYS A 38 -0.53 -6.41 10.03
CA LYS A 38 -1.22 -7.69 10.25
C LYS A 38 -2.48 -7.59 11.12
N SER A 39 -2.64 -6.50 11.86
CA SER A 39 -3.81 -6.24 12.74
C SER A 39 -4.96 -5.56 12.00
N LEU A 40 -4.68 -5.02 10.81
CA LEU A 40 -5.69 -4.45 9.95
C LEU A 40 -6.46 -5.54 9.21
N SER A 41 -7.74 -5.28 8.96
CA SER A 41 -8.60 -6.14 8.16
C SER A 41 -8.13 -6.16 6.69
N SER A 42 -8.44 -7.25 5.98
CA SER A 42 -8.22 -7.35 4.52
C SER A 42 -8.85 -6.18 3.76
N LYS A 43 -9.94 -5.60 4.29
CA LYS A 43 -10.60 -4.43 3.68
C LYS A 43 -9.81 -3.13 3.87
N GLU A 44 -9.10 -2.99 4.99
CA GLU A 44 -8.30 -1.81 5.33
C GLU A 44 -6.94 -1.86 4.63
N THR A 45 -6.20 -2.97 4.81
CA THR A 45 -4.93 -3.22 4.12
C THR A 45 -5.09 -3.26 2.60
N GLY A 46 -6.19 -3.85 2.10
CA GLY A 46 -6.49 -3.91 0.66
C GLY A 46 -6.78 -2.53 0.06
N ARG A 47 -7.41 -1.61 0.81
CA ARG A 47 -7.61 -0.23 0.37
C ARG A 47 -6.28 0.53 0.27
N ILE A 48 -5.42 0.37 1.27
CA ILE A 48 -4.09 1.01 1.31
C ILE A 48 -3.23 0.48 0.16
N GLY A 49 -3.12 -0.84 -0.01
CA GLY A 49 -2.39 -1.47 -1.11
C GLY A 49 -2.93 -1.11 -2.50
N GLY A 50 -4.27 -0.99 -2.64
CA GLY A 50 -4.91 -0.59 -3.88
C GLY A 50 -4.60 0.86 -4.29
N LEU A 51 -4.59 1.78 -3.32
CA LEU A 51 -4.24 3.20 -3.55
C LEU A 51 -2.79 3.35 -4.02
N ILE A 52 -1.88 2.61 -3.42
CA ILE A 52 -0.45 2.67 -3.78
C ILE A 52 -0.22 2.07 -5.17
N THR A 53 -0.86 0.93 -5.45
CA THR A 53 -0.80 0.29 -6.77
C THR A 53 -1.34 1.22 -7.86
N LYS A 54 -2.44 1.93 -7.58
CA LYS A 54 -3.02 2.91 -8.50
C LYS A 54 -2.02 4.05 -8.78
N ARG A 55 -1.47 4.66 -7.73
CA ARG A 55 -0.51 5.78 -7.84
C ARG A 55 0.73 5.38 -8.62
N ARG A 56 1.25 4.18 -8.38
CA ARG A 56 2.39 3.62 -9.11
C ARG A 56 2.11 3.38 -10.59
N ARG A 57 0.90 2.91 -10.92
CA ARG A 57 0.46 2.72 -12.30
C ARG A 57 0.35 4.06 -13.04
N GLU A 58 -0.16 5.08 -12.37
CA GLU A 58 -0.28 6.44 -12.89
C GLU A 58 1.09 7.10 -13.12
N GLU A 59 2.01 6.97 -12.16
CA GLU A 59 3.40 7.45 -12.30
C GLU A 59 4.11 6.80 -13.48
N LYS A 60 3.95 5.48 -13.65
CA LYS A 60 4.54 4.75 -14.78
C LYS A 60 3.96 5.21 -16.12
N GLN A 61 2.63 5.39 -16.20
CA GLN A 61 1.96 5.92 -17.41
C GLN A 61 2.39 7.35 -17.75
N LYS A 62 2.52 8.22 -16.74
CA LYS A 62 3.02 9.59 -16.95
C LYS A 62 4.45 9.61 -17.48
N ASN A 63 5.29 8.70 -17.00
CA ASN A 63 6.69 8.63 -17.42
C ASN A 63 6.84 8.07 -18.84
N GLU A 64 5.93 7.19 -19.29
CA GLU A 64 5.91 6.67 -20.67
C GLU A 64 5.35 7.67 -21.69
N ASN A 65 4.35 8.49 -21.32
CA ASN A 65 3.78 9.51 -22.20
C ASN A 65 4.65 10.76 -22.40
N LYS A 66 5.77 10.87 -21.68
CA LYS A 66 6.69 12.01 -21.77
C LYS A 66 7.93 11.72 -22.63
N LYS A 67 7.97 10.58 -23.31
CA LYS A 67 9.06 10.15 -24.19
C LYS A 67 8.66 10.31 -25.65
#